data_AF-A0A7J3XB68-F1
#
_entry.id   AF-A0A7J3XB68-F1
#
_cell.length_a   1.000
_cell.length_b   1.000
_cell.length_c   1.000
_cell.angle_alpha   90.00
_cell.angle_beta   90.00
_cell.angle_gamma   90.00
#
_symmetry.space_group_name_H-M   'P 1'
#
loop_
_entity.id
_entity.type
_entity.pdbx_description
1 polymer ?
#
loop_
_entity_poly.entity_id
_entity_poly.type
_entity_poly.pdbx_seq_one_letter_code
_entity_poly.pdbx_strand_id
1 'polypeptide(L)' 'MSQPEVSFEEFSKIDLRVGRVKKAEKIPGSKKLLRLIVDLGTEERQVIAGIAEWYSPEELEGKYVVVVA' A
#
# COMPACT_ATOMS: atom_id res chain seq x y z
N MET A 1 6.05 -6.00 -26.07
CA MET A 1 7.08 -6.84 -25.45
C MET A 1 6.40 -7.61 -24.33
N SER A 2 6.46 -8.94 -24.33
CA SER A 2 6.02 -9.75 -23.19
C SER A 2 7.07 -9.65 -22.09
N GLN A 3 6.64 -9.43 -20.85
CA GLN A 3 7.51 -9.54 -19.69
C GLN A 3 7.87 -11.02 -19.47
N PRO A 4 9.10 -11.35 -19.01
CA PRO A 4 9.46 -12.72 -18.68
C PRO A 4 8.56 -13.25 -17.56
N GLU A 5 8.10 -14.49 -17.70
CA GLU A 5 7.33 -15.18 -16.67
C GLU A 5 8.23 -15.53 -15.47
N VAL A 6 7.65 -15.53 -14.28
CA VAL A 6 8.31 -15.95 -13.04
C VAL A 6 7.74 -17.30 -12.59
N SER A 7 8.56 -18.12 -11.93
CA SER A 7 8.08 -19.39 -11.38
C SER A 7 7.16 -19.15 -10.17
N PHE A 8 6.33 -20.14 -9.86
CA PHE A 8 5.50 -20.10 -8.66
C PHE A 8 6.33 -20.04 -7.36
N GLU A 9 7.48 -20.71 -7.33
CA GLU A 9 8.42 -20.64 -6.19
C GLU A 9 8.94 -19.22 -5.99
N GLU A 10 9.25 -18.50 -7.07
CA GLU A 10 9.71 -17.12 -6.96
C GLU A 10 8.59 -16.20 -6.46
N PHE A 11 7.36 -16.38 -6.95
CA PHE A 11 6.20 -15.66 -6.44
C PHE A 11 5.93 -15.93 -4.96
N SER A 12 6.07 -17.20 -4.53
CA SER A 12 5.79 -17.63 -3.15
C SER A 12 6.77 -17.04 -2.10
N LYS A 13 7.91 -16.49 -2.54
CA LYS A 13 8.84 -15.76 -1.66
C LYS A 13 8.35 -14.37 -1.27
N ILE A 14 7.37 -13.81 -2.00
CA ILE A 14 6.82 -12.49 -1.73
C ILE A 14 5.76 -12.61 -0.63
N ASP A 15 5.97 -11.94 0.50
CA ASP A 15 5.00 -11.88 1.59
C ASP A 15 3.93 -10.83 1.28
N LEU A 16 2.80 -11.27 0.72
CA LEU A 16 1.65 -10.42 0.44
C LEU A 16 0.64 -10.53 1.58
N ARG A 17 0.32 -9.40 2.21
CA ARG A 17 -0.63 -9.33 3.33
C ARG A 17 -1.76 -8.36 3.05
N VAL A 18 -2.95 -8.72 3.52
CA VAL A 18 -4.09 -7.80 3.56
C VAL A 18 -4.00 -6.96 4.83
N GLY A 19 -3.98 -5.65 4.65
CA GLY A 19 -3.96 -4.67 5.74
C GLY A 19 -5.13 -3.71 5.67
N ARG A 20 -5.52 -3.15 6.81
CA ARG A 20 -6.54 -2.11 6.90
C ARG A 20 -5.88 -0.75 7.04
N VAL A 21 -6.23 0.21 6.18
CA VAL A 21 -5.73 1.58 6.33
C VAL A 21 -6.39 2.22 7.56
N LYS A 22 -5.59 2.59 8.54
CA LYS A 22 -6.02 3.24 9.79
C LYS A 22 -6.05 4.75 9.65
N LYS A 23 -5.09 5.29 8.92
CA LYS A 23 -4.91 6.73 8.73
C LYS A 23 -4.33 7.00 7.35
N ALA A 24 -4.82 8.04 6.70
CA ALA A 24 -4.26 8.53 5.45
C ALA A 24 -4.07 10.05 5.52
N GLU A 25 -2.91 10.54 5.09
CA GLU A 25 -2.61 11.98 5.12
C GLU A 25 -1.84 12.41 3.87
N LYS A 26 -2.07 13.65 3.43
CA LYS A 26 -1.23 14.28 2.41
C LYS A 26 0.13 14.63 3.00
N ILE A 27 1.19 14.45 2.22
CA ILE A 27 2.54 14.83 2.65
C ILE A 27 2.78 16.30 2.27
N PRO A 28 3.11 17.17 3.24
CA PRO A 28 3.48 18.56 2.94
C PRO A 28 4.62 18.61 1.92
N GLY A 29 4.47 19.45 0.89
CA GLY A 29 5.46 19.58 -0.17
C GLY A 29 5.37 18.56 -1.30
N SER A 30 4.49 17.55 -1.20
CA SER A 30 4.22 16.61 -2.30
C SER A 30 2.79 16.70 -2.80
N LYS A 31 2.63 16.78 -4.13
CA LYS A 31 1.32 16.74 -4.80
C LYS A 31 0.86 15.32 -5.15
N LYS A 32 1.78 14.35 -5.16
CA LYS A 32 1.53 13.00 -5.67
C LYS A 32 1.52 11.92 -4.58
N LEU A 33 2.04 12.23 -3.39
CA LEU A 33 2.25 11.24 -2.34
C LEU A 33 1.23 11.37 -1.21
N LEU A 34 0.74 10.22 -0.75
CA LEU A 34 0.00 10.06 0.50
C LEU A 34 0.83 9.23 1.48
N ARG A 35 0.75 9.57 2.76
CA ARG A 35 1.25 8.75 3.86
C ARG A 35 0.08 7.95 4.42
N LEU A 36 0.23 6.63 4.44
CA LEU A 36 -0.75 5.70 4.98
C LEU A 36 -0.16 5.01 6.21
N ILE A 37 -0.98 4.80 7.24
CA ILE A 37 -0.71 3.86 8.32
C ILE A 37 -1.64 2.67 8.09
N VAL A 38 -1.05 1.50 7.89
CA VAL A 38 -1.77 0.27 7.57
C VAL A 38 -1.58 -0.73 8.71
N ASP A 39 -2.69 -1.20 9.26
CA ASP A 39 -2.76 -2.24 10.28
C ASP A 39 -2.78 -3.61 9.61
N LEU A 40 -1.75 -4.42 9.88
CA LEU A 40 -1.59 -5.78 9.38
C LEU A 40 -2.07 -6.84 10.39
N GLY A 41 -2.75 -6.42 11.46
CA GLY A 41 -3.23 -7.26 12.55
C GLY A 41 -2.18 -7.49 13.65
N THR A 42 -0.92 -7.73 13.28
CA THR A 42 0.19 -7.92 14.22
C THR A 42 1.01 -6.66 14.47
N GLU A 43 1.08 -5.79 13.46
CA GLU A 43 1.84 -4.54 13.49
C GLU A 43 1.16 -3.48 12.62
N GLU A 44 1.46 -2.22 12.90
CA GLU A 44 1.11 -1.10 12.02
C GLU A 44 2.35 -0.66 11.23
N ARG A 45 2.19 -0.49 9.92
CA ARG A 45 3.27 -0.09 9.04
C ARG A 45 2.94 1.21 8.32
N GLN A 46 3.94 2.07 8.21
CA GLN A 46 3.83 3.27 7.39
C GLN A 46 4.17 2.96 5.93
N VAL A 47 3.28 3.37 5.02
CA VAL A 47 3.46 3.23 3.56
C VAL A 47 3.33 4.60 2.91
N ILE A 48 4.25 4.94 2.02
CA ILE A 48 4.17 6.14 1.19
C ILE A 48 3.69 5.74 -0.20
N ALA A 49 2.50 6.17 -0.59
CA ALA A 49 1.87 5.77 -1.84
C ALA A 49 1.75 6.95 -2.81
N GLY A 50 2.20 6.76 -4.05
CA GLY A 50 2.13 7.76 -5.13
C GLY A 50 0.75 7.88 -5.80
N ILE A 51 -0.31 7.89 -5.01
CA ILE A 51 -1.70 7.77 -5.48
C ILE A 51 -2.56 9.01 -5.17
N ALA A 52 -1.95 10.11 -4.73
CA ALA A 52 -2.69 11.32 -4.31
C ALA A 52 -3.46 12.02 -5.44
N GLU A 53 -3.12 11.74 -6.70
CA GLU A 53 -3.84 12.25 -7.88
C GLU A 53 -5.15 11.49 -8.14
N TRP A 54 -5.30 10.29 -7.56
CA TRP A 54 -6.40 9.36 -7.83
C TRP A 54 -7.33 9.16 -6.63
N TYR A 55 -6.80 9.28 -5.41
CA TYR A 55 -7.54 9.05 -4.18
C TYR A 55 -7.30 10.20 -3.19
N SER A 56 -8.38 10.64 -2.55
CA SER A 56 -8.27 11.45 -1.35
C SER A 56 -7.94 10.57 -0.13
N PRO A 57 -7.33 11.13 0.93
CA PRO A 57 -7.04 10.36 2.14
C PRO A 57 -8.29 9.74 2.78
N GLU A 58 -9.39 10.49 2.80
CA GLU A 58 -10.68 10.11 3.38
C GLU A 58 -11.27 8.86 2.71
N GLU A 59 -11.03 8.69 1.41
CA GLU A 59 -11.48 7.52 0.65
C GLU A 59 -10.66 6.26 0.97
N LEU A 60 -9.48 6.40 1.57
CA LEU A 60 -8.59 5.28 1.86
C LEU A 60 -8.75 4.79 3.29
N GLU A 61 -9.11 5.66 4.23
CA GLU A 61 -9.30 5.27 5.63
C GLU A 61 -10.39 4.20 5.76
N GLY A 62 -10.08 3.14 6.52
CA GLY A 62 -10.94 1.99 6.71
C GLY A 62 -10.93 0.97 5.58
N LYS A 63 -10.36 1.26 4.40
CA LYS A 63 -10.24 0.29 3.30
C LYS A 63 -9.23 -0.80 3.59
N TYR A 64 -9.49 -1.97 3.02
CA TYR A 64 -8.53 -3.07 2.97
C TYR A 64 -7.69 -2.96 1.70
N VAL A 65 -6.37 -3.10 1.85
CA VAL A 65 -5.38 -3.02 0.79
C VAL A 65 -4.42 -4.18 0.89
N VAL A 66 -3.76 -4.53 -0.21
CA VAL A 66 -2.67 -5.52 -0.21
C VAL A 66 -1.34 -4.78 -0.10
N VAL A 67 -0.49 -5.20 0.82
CA VAL A 67 0.88 -4.69 0.97
C VAL A 67 1.88 -5.83 0.84
N VAL A 68 3.09 -5.50 0.39
CA VAL A 68 4.25 -6.37 0.51
C VAL A 68 4.86 -6.15 1.90
N ALA A 69 4.95 -7.20 2.70
CA ALA A 69 5.32 -7.15 4.12
C ALA A 69 6.75 -7.66 4.39
#